data_AF-A0ABD2YLA5-F1
#
_entry.id   AF-A0ABD2YLA5-F1
#
_cell.length_a   1.000
_cell.length_b   1.000
_cell.length_c   1.000
_cell.angle_alpha   90.00
_cell.angle_beta   90.00
_cell.angle_gamma   90.00
#
_symmetry.space_group_name_H-M   'P 1'
#
loop_
_entity.id
_entity.type
_entity.pdbx_description
1 polymer ?
#
loop_
_entity_poly.entity_id
_entity_poly.type
_entity_poly.pdbx_seq_one_letter_code
_entity_poly.pdbx_strand_id
1 'polypeptide(L)'
;MEVEQNTLQTMVRLNVGGQYIPASNDSWLSRTWYDDLPYIFGAAFGVTSKADKNVRIRYPADLPVYIAPVNVYDTARSMGPDAMVNQNFNLTWVFRVDGNYTYLVRFHFCDYQMSKVNQRVLAIFINNQTAFPDADVIGWAMQKEYQFTRIFRYM
;
A
#
# COMPACT_ATOMS: atom_id res chain seq x y z
N MET A 1 -21.62 -2.09 -1.52
CA MET A 1 -21.65 -1.79 -2.97
C MET A 1 -20.69 -2.73 -3.63
N GLU A 2 -21.19 -3.57 -4.51
CA GLU A 2 -20.40 -4.54 -5.26
C GLU A 2 -19.61 -3.78 -6.32
N VAL A 3 -18.27 -3.84 -6.26
CA VAL A 3 -17.39 -3.03 -7.12
C VAL A 3 -17.61 -3.36 -8.60
N GLU A 4 -17.98 -4.60 -8.89
CA GLU A 4 -18.14 -5.15 -10.24
C GLU A 4 -19.26 -4.48 -11.06
N GLN A 5 -20.19 -3.78 -10.40
CA GLN A 5 -21.29 -3.07 -11.05
C GLN A 5 -21.06 -1.55 -11.19
N ASN A 6 -19.85 -1.06 -10.88
CA ASN A 6 -19.54 0.36 -10.89
C ASN A 6 -18.49 0.71 -11.95
N THR A 7 -18.62 1.91 -12.52
CA THR A 7 -17.54 2.50 -13.34
C THR A 7 -16.59 3.25 -12.43
N LEU A 8 -15.29 2.98 -12.58
CA LEU A 8 -14.25 3.58 -11.73
C LEU A 8 -13.34 4.49 -12.56
N GLN A 9 -13.04 5.66 -12.03
CA GLN A 9 -11.96 6.52 -12.51
C GLN A 9 -10.73 6.33 -11.62
N THR A 10 -9.57 6.08 -12.23
CA THR A 10 -8.32 6.06 -11.46
C THR A 10 -7.92 7.50 -11.14
N MET A 11 -7.98 7.88 -9.86
CA MET A 11 -7.51 9.19 -9.40
C MET A 11 -6.00 9.23 -9.22
N VAL A 12 -5.47 8.25 -8.50
CA VAL A 12 -4.05 8.17 -8.11
C VAL A 12 -3.60 6.71 -8.11
N ARG A 13 -2.35 6.46 -8.55
CA ARG A 13 -1.70 5.15 -8.51
C ARG A 13 -0.21 5.31 -8.18
N LEU A 14 0.21 4.82 -7.02
CA LEU A 14 1.54 5.07 -6.46
C LEU A 14 2.35 3.79 -6.23
N ASN A 15 3.65 3.88 -6.49
CA ASN A 15 4.67 2.95 -6.04
C ASN A 15 5.30 3.50 -4.76
N VAL A 16 4.80 3.07 -3.60
CA VAL A 16 5.16 3.68 -2.30
C VAL A 16 6.57 3.31 -1.86
N GLY A 17 7.43 4.32 -1.70
CA GLY A 17 8.85 4.15 -1.38
C GLY A 17 9.69 3.63 -2.55
N GLY A 18 9.10 3.53 -3.74
CA GLY A 18 9.73 3.10 -4.96
C GLY A 18 9.84 4.20 -6.00
N GLN A 19 10.40 3.84 -7.16
CA GLN A 19 10.55 4.76 -8.28
C GLN A 19 9.34 4.68 -9.24
N TYR A 20 9.24 5.68 -10.13
CA TYR A 20 8.31 5.68 -11.25
C TYR A 20 8.39 4.38 -12.07
N ILE A 21 7.23 3.79 -12.37
CA ILE A 21 7.10 2.61 -13.23
C ILE A 21 6.34 3.02 -14.50
N PRO A 22 6.99 3.04 -15.68
CA PRO A 22 6.30 3.33 -16.93
C PRO A 22 5.34 2.19 -17.31
N ALA A 23 4.35 2.50 -18.15
CA ALA A 23 3.40 1.52 -18.69
C ALA A 23 4.06 0.27 -19.30
N SER A 24 5.23 0.43 -19.93
CA SER A 24 6.01 -0.67 -20.52
C SER A 24 6.53 -1.68 -19.49
N ASN A 25 6.64 -1.28 -18.22
CA ASN A 25 7.17 -2.08 -17.12
C ASN A 25 6.06 -2.48 -16.12
N ASP A 26 4.79 -2.28 -16.48
CA ASP A 26 3.66 -2.77 -15.70
C ASP A 26 3.43 -4.28 -15.92
N SER A 27 2.60 -4.86 -15.07
CA SER A 27 2.16 -6.26 -15.17
C SER A 27 1.02 -6.41 -16.20
N TRP A 28 1.34 -6.15 -17.48
CA TRP A 28 0.49 -6.33 -18.69
C TRP A 28 -0.75 -5.45 -18.87
N LEU A 29 -1.06 -4.56 -17.91
CA LEU A 29 -2.21 -3.66 -18.00
C LEU A 29 -1.83 -2.24 -18.46
N SER A 30 -0.57 -2.02 -18.82
CA SER A 30 -0.04 -0.73 -19.30
C SER A 30 -0.34 0.44 -18.36
N ARG A 31 -0.42 0.18 -17.05
CA ARG A 31 -0.65 1.21 -16.03
C ARG A 31 0.66 1.90 -15.68
N THR A 32 0.57 3.17 -15.36
CA THR A 32 1.71 3.93 -14.81
C THR A 32 1.60 4.00 -13.29
N TRP A 33 2.72 3.82 -12.59
CA TRP A 33 2.82 3.97 -11.12
C TRP A 33 3.79 5.10 -10.81
N TYR A 34 3.35 6.07 -10.01
CA TYR A 34 4.14 7.26 -9.66
C TYR A 34 4.80 7.13 -8.29
N ASP A 35 5.89 7.87 -8.07
CA ASP A 35 6.48 8.03 -6.74
C ASP A 35 5.45 8.65 -5.77
N ASP A 36 5.43 8.17 -4.53
CA ASP A 36 4.53 8.61 -3.49
C ASP A 36 4.98 9.91 -2.80
N LEU A 37 6.26 10.25 -2.89
CA LEU A 37 6.88 11.38 -2.19
C LEU A 37 6.13 12.72 -2.38
N PRO A 38 5.63 13.09 -3.58
CA PRO A 38 4.90 14.35 -3.77
C PRO A 38 3.57 14.43 -3.00
N TYR A 39 3.05 13.31 -2.53
CA TYR A 39 1.77 13.22 -1.83
C TYR A 39 1.93 13.16 -0.31
N ILE A 40 3.16 13.08 0.22
CA ILE A 40 3.40 13.05 1.66
C ILE A 40 3.12 14.43 2.26
N PHE A 41 2.38 14.45 3.36
CA PHE A 41 2.06 15.65 4.11
C PHE A 41 2.99 15.82 5.32
N GLY A 42 3.46 17.05 5.51
CA GLY A 42 4.32 17.42 6.64
C GLY A 42 5.79 17.10 6.41
N ALA A 43 6.59 17.17 7.48
CA ALA A 43 8.04 16.96 7.44
C ALA A 43 8.45 15.50 7.68
N ALA A 44 7.52 14.64 8.10
CA ALA A 44 7.78 13.25 8.45
C ALA A 44 7.67 12.35 7.21
N PHE A 45 8.73 12.34 6.39
CA PHE A 45 8.79 11.53 5.16
C PHE A 45 8.99 10.02 5.40
N GLY A 46 9.23 9.60 6.64
CA GLY A 46 9.56 8.22 6.96
C GLY A 46 10.85 7.75 6.30
N VAL A 47 10.97 6.44 6.11
CA VAL A 47 12.13 5.77 5.52
C VAL A 47 11.65 4.82 4.43
N THR A 48 12.23 4.94 3.24
CA THR A 48 12.01 4.01 2.13
C THR A 48 12.91 2.78 2.30
N SER A 49 12.39 1.61 1.99
CA SER A 49 13.16 0.37 1.94
C SER A 49 12.95 -0.35 0.62
N LYS A 50 13.92 -1.19 0.27
CA LYS A 50 13.84 -2.10 -0.86
C LYS A 50 14.21 -3.51 -0.39
N ALA A 51 13.53 -4.52 -0.91
CA ALA A 51 13.84 -5.92 -0.66
C ALA A 51 15.25 -6.26 -1.17
N ASP A 52 15.98 -7.06 -0.39
CA ASP A 52 17.30 -7.56 -0.82
C ASP A 52 17.17 -8.44 -2.07
N LYS A 53 18.24 -8.52 -2.87
CA LYS A 53 18.29 -9.33 -4.11
C LYS A 53 17.92 -10.81 -3.88
N ASN A 54 18.08 -11.29 -2.65
CA ASN A 54 17.89 -12.67 -2.23
C ASN A 54 16.42 -12.95 -1.87
N VAL A 55 15.65 -11.89 -1.60
CA VAL A 55 14.22 -11.99 -1.27
C VAL A 55 13.44 -12.23 -2.54
N ARG A 56 12.66 -13.31 -2.55
CA ARG A 56 11.74 -13.62 -3.65
C ARG A 56 10.33 -13.22 -3.26
N ILE A 57 9.81 -12.19 -3.91
CA ILE A 57 8.40 -11.83 -3.83
C ILE A 57 7.59 -12.89 -4.59
N ARG A 58 6.58 -13.46 -3.92
CA ARG A 58 5.72 -14.50 -4.50
C ARG A 58 4.27 -14.06 -4.40
N TYR A 59 3.55 -14.23 -5.50
CA TYR A 59 2.10 -14.06 -5.55
C TYR A 59 1.45 -15.37 -5.09
N PRO A 60 0.46 -15.30 -4.20
CA PRO A 60 -0.40 -16.43 -3.85
C PRO A 60 -1.15 -16.94 -5.07
N ALA A 61 -1.58 -18.20 -5.03
CA ALA A 61 -2.25 -18.83 -6.15
C ALA A 61 -3.60 -18.17 -6.51
N ASP A 62 -4.26 -17.57 -5.52
CA ASP A 62 -5.53 -16.86 -5.63
C ASP A 62 -5.37 -15.38 -6.03
N LEU A 63 -4.13 -14.89 -6.13
CA LEU A 63 -3.85 -13.51 -6.48
C LEU A 63 -3.31 -13.39 -7.91
N PRO A 64 -4.02 -12.70 -8.82
CA PRO A 64 -3.52 -12.52 -10.18
C PRO A 64 -2.24 -11.69 -10.16
N VAL A 65 -1.18 -12.20 -10.81
CA VAL A 65 0.12 -11.51 -10.92
C VAL A 65 0.04 -10.15 -11.62
N TYR A 66 -1.03 -9.91 -12.40
CA TYR A 66 -1.28 -8.61 -13.03
C TYR A 66 -1.83 -7.55 -12.08
N ILE A 67 -2.07 -7.89 -10.80
CA ILE A 67 -2.64 -6.96 -9.82
C ILE A 67 -1.76 -5.72 -9.62
N ALA A 68 -0.44 -5.91 -9.58
CA ALA A 68 0.60 -4.89 -9.59
C ALA A 68 1.94 -5.55 -9.98
N PRO A 69 2.89 -4.82 -10.57
CA PRO A 69 4.21 -5.37 -10.88
C PRO A 69 5.02 -5.64 -9.59
N VAL A 70 6.00 -6.54 -9.66
CA VAL A 70 6.86 -6.90 -8.51
C VAL A 70 7.52 -5.67 -7.88
N ASN A 71 7.88 -4.67 -8.70
CA ASN A 71 8.50 -3.43 -8.26
C ASN A 71 7.64 -2.59 -7.29
N VAL A 72 6.33 -2.86 -7.21
CA VAL A 72 5.43 -2.24 -6.20
C VAL A 72 5.54 -2.95 -4.85
N TYR A 73 5.90 -4.23 -4.85
CA TYR A 73 5.99 -5.06 -3.64
C TYR A 73 7.43 -5.20 -3.12
N ASP A 74 8.44 -4.91 -3.96
CA ASP A 74 9.84 -4.93 -3.56
C ASP A 74 10.30 -3.62 -2.92
N THR A 75 9.45 -2.59 -2.88
CA THR A 75 9.70 -1.31 -2.23
C THR A 75 8.59 -0.99 -1.23
N ALA A 76 8.92 -0.21 -0.20
CA ALA A 76 7.97 0.23 0.81
C ALA A 76 8.42 1.53 1.47
N ARG A 77 7.49 2.21 2.14
CA ARG A 77 7.79 3.31 3.06
C ARG A 77 7.29 2.97 4.46
N SER A 78 8.14 3.19 5.44
CA SER A 78 7.85 2.97 6.87
C SER A 78 8.14 4.24 7.67
N MET A 79 7.75 4.28 8.94
CA MET A 79 7.98 5.44 9.80
C MET A 79 9.46 5.57 10.23
N GLY A 80 10.20 4.47 10.21
CA GLY A 80 11.61 4.41 10.60
C GLY A 80 11.86 3.37 11.69
N PRO A 81 13.12 3.23 12.13
CA PRO A 81 13.51 2.19 13.09
C PRO A 81 13.21 2.53 14.55
N ASP A 82 12.99 3.81 14.89
CA ASP A 82 12.80 4.25 16.28
C ASP A 82 11.33 4.15 16.70
N ALA A 83 11.03 3.17 17.54
CA ALA A 83 9.68 2.93 18.03
C ALA A 83 9.11 4.09 18.87
N MET A 84 9.95 4.82 19.62
CA MET A 84 9.50 5.97 20.40
C MET A 84 9.12 7.12 19.48
N VAL A 85 9.92 7.39 18.45
CA VAL A 85 9.57 8.44 17.46
C VAL A 85 8.31 8.05 16.69
N ASN A 86 8.19 6.79 16.27
CA ASN A 86 7.06 6.30 15.49
C ASN A 86 5.70 6.42 16.21
N GLN A 87 5.66 6.44 17.55
CA GLN A 87 4.41 6.62 18.29
C GLN A 87 3.90 8.07 18.31
N ASN A 88 4.73 9.04 17.91
CA ASN A 88 4.47 10.47 18.06
C ASN A 88 4.07 11.19 16.77
N PHE A 89 3.91 10.47 15.64
CA PHE A 89 3.43 11.06 14.40
C PHE A 89 2.65 10.06 13.55
N ASN A 90 1.99 10.52 12.50
CA ASN A 90 1.41 9.67 11.47
C ASN A 90 2.15 9.88 10.16
N LEU A 91 2.57 8.79 9.51
CA LEU A 91 3.02 8.86 8.12
C LEU A 91 1.79 9.08 7.23
N THR A 92 1.70 10.26 6.63
CA THR A 92 0.45 10.78 6.06
C THR A 92 0.61 11.10 4.59
N TRP A 93 -0.33 10.63 3.77
CA TRP A 93 -0.48 11.04 2.37
C TRP A 93 -1.77 11.84 2.20
N VAL A 94 -1.72 12.90 1.40
CA VAL A 94 -2.87 13.76 1.10
C VAL A 94 -3.13 13.76 -0.40
N PHE A 95 -4.37 13.47 -0.76
CA PHE A 95 -4.84 13.45 -2.14
C PHE A 95 -5.94 14.49 -2.31
N ARG A 96 -5.86 15.28 -3.38
CA ARG A 96 -7.00 16.12 -3.80
C ARG A 96 -7.97 15.24 -4.58
N VAL A 97 -9.22 15.24 -4.15
CA VAL A 97 -10.31 14.47 -4.75
C VAL A 97 -11.52 15.38 -4.93
N ASP A 98 -12.45 14.96 -5.80
CA ASP A 98 -13.69 15.67 -6.04
C ASP A 98 -14.70 15.43 -4.92
N GLY A 99 -15.48 16.46 -4.58
CA GLY A 99 -16.55 16.30 -3.59
C GLY A 99 -17.71 15.44 -4.11
N ASN A 100 -18.47 14.84 -3.19
CA ASN A 100 -19.72 14.10 -3.48
C ASN A 100 -19.55 12.80 -4.30
N TYR A 101 -18.36 12.22 -4.29
CA TYR A 101 -18.13 10.88 -4.85
C TYR A 101 -17.67 9.90 -3.77
N THR A 102 -18.02 8.64 -3.98
CA THR A 102 -17.46 7.54 -3.19
C THR A 102 -16.11 7.13 -3.75
N TYR A 103 -15.10 7.04 -2.90
CA TYR A 103 -13.74 6.67 -3.31
C TYR A 103 -13.39 5.24 -2.95
N LEU A 104 -12.66 4.60 -3.88
CA LEU A 104 -12.07 3.30 -3.70
C LEU A 104 -10.59 3.45 -3.36
N VAL A 105 -10.20 3.09 -2.14
CA VAL A 105 -8.77 3.09 -1.74
C VAL A 105 -8.27 1.66 -1.73
N ARG A 106 -7.18 1.40 -2.47
CA ARG A 106 -6.56 0.09 -2.56
C ARG A 106 -5.14 0.14 -2.00
N PHE A 107 -4.89 -0.54 -0.89
CA PHE A 107 -3.53 -0.67 -0.35
C PHE A 107 -2.87 -1.95 -0.84
N HIS A 108 -1.61 -1.83 -1.23
CA HIS A 108 -0.73 -2.95 -1.57
C HIS A 108 0.29 -3.11 -0.45
N PHE A 109 0.37 -4.31 0.13
CA PHE A 109 1.32 -4.61 1.19
C PHE A 109 2.16 -5.84 0.82
N CYS A 110 3.43 -5.79 1.19
CA CYS A 110 4.33 -6.94 1.24
C CYS A 110 5.36 -6.68 2.33
N ASP A 111 5.50 -7.59 3.29
CA ASP A 111 6.53 -7.48 4.32
C ASP A 111 7.69 -8.43 3.99
N TYR A 112 8.87 -7.86 3.80
CA TYR A 112 10.13 -8.56 3.56
C TYR A 112 11.16 -8.30 4.66
N GLN A 113 10.77 -7.62 5.75
CA GLN A 113 11.65 -7.27 6.87
C GLN A 113 11.32 -8.07 8.12
N MET A 114 10.03 -8.34 8.34
CA MET A 114 9.51 -9.12 9.46
C MET A 114 9.27 -10.57 9.02
N SER A 115 9.21 -11.48 9.99
CA SER A 115 8.98 -12.92 9.73
C SER A 115 7.89 -13.55 10.60
N LYS A 116 7.40 -12.84 11.62
CA LYS A 116 6.40 -13.33 12.57
C LYS A 116 5.27 -12.33 12.74
N VAL A 117 4.08 -12.88 12.97
CA VAL A 117 2.89 -12.13 13.40
C VAL A 117 3.21 -11.30 14.64
N ASN A 118 2.59 -10.13 14.76
CA ASN A 118 2.73 -9.14 15.83
C ASN A 118 4.11 -8.45 15.93
N GLN A 119 5.03 -8.65 14.98
CA GLN A 119 6.28 -7.87 14.95
C GLN A 119 6.07 -6.42 14.49
N ARG A 120 5.07 -6.21 13.63
CA ARG A 120 4.68 -4.89 13.13
C ARG A 120 3.18 -4.85 12.96
N VAL A 121 2.52 -4.06 13.80
CA VAL A 121 1.09 -3.81 13.76
C VAL A 121 0.89 -2.31 13.62
N LEU A 122 0.09 -1.89 12.65
CA LEU A 122 -0.18 -0.47 12.42
C LEU A 122 -1.68 -0.18 12.40
N ALA A 123 -2.05 1.00 12.87
CA ALA A 123 -3.37 1.55 12.63
C ALA A 123 -3.37 2.30 11.29
N ILE A 124 -4.41 2.08 10.48
CA ILE A 124 -4.61 2.77 9.21
C ILE A 124 -5.81 3.69 9.38
N PHE A 125 -5.61 4.96 9.05
CA PHE A 125 -6.65 5.98 9.07
C PHE A 125 -6.90 6.49 7.66
N ILE A 126 -8.17 6.67 7.30
CA ILE A 126 -8.58 7.34 6.07
C ILE A 126 -9.54 8.46 6.46
N ASN A 127 -9.23 9.68 6.03
CA ASN A 127 -9.99 10.87 6.37
C ASN A 127 -10.23 11.01 7.90
N ASN A 128 -9.15 10.81 8.69
CA ASN A 128 -9.16 10.81 10.16
C ASN A 128 -10.08 9.78 10.83
N GLN A 129 -10.58 8.79 10.09
CA GLN A 129 -11.36 7.67 10.61
C GLN A 129 -10.56 6.37 10.55
N THR A 130 -10.71 5.52 11.56
CA THR A 130 -10.03 4.22 11.61
C THR A 130 -10.56 3.29 10.51
N ALA A 131 -9.67 2.92 9.59
CA ALA A 131 -9.91 1.90 8.58
C ALA A 131 -9.50 0.51 9.10
N PHE A 132 -8.33 0.45 9.74
CA PHE A 132 -7.81 -0.73 10.44
C PHE A 132 -7.24 -0.33 11.78
N PRO A 133 -7.70 -0.95 12.88
CA PRO A 133 -7.08 -0.71 14.18
C PRO A 133 -5.75 -1.47 14.34
N ASP A 134 -5.60 -2.62 13.66
CA ASP A 134 -4.56 -3.61 13.93
C ASP A 134 -4.08 -4.34 12.65
N ALA A 135 -3.68 -3.57 11.63
CA ALA A 135 -3.16 -4.16 10.40
C ALA A 135 -1.80 -4.83 10.63
N ASP A 136 -1.76 -6.15 10.43
CA ASP A 136 -0.56 -6.99 10.44
C ASP A 136 -0.42 -7.72 9.10
N VAL A 137 0.60 -7.33 8.33
CA VAL A 137 0.85 -7.87 6.98
C VAL A 137 1.19 -9.36 7.01
N ILE A 138 1.93 -9.83 8.03
CA ILE A 138 2.29 -11.24 8.16
C ILE A 138 1.08 -12.05 8.62
N GLY A 139 0.29 -11.50 9.54
CA GLY A 139 -1.00 -12.07 9.92
C GLY A 139 -1.90 -12.29 8.71
N TRP A 140 -2.02 -11.28 7.84
CA TRP A 140 -2.80 -11.37 6.59
C TRP A 140 -2.20 -12.31 5.55
N ALA A 141 -0.88 -12.43 5.47
CA ALA A 141 -0.24 -13.39 4.57
C ALA A 141 -0.34 -14.85 5.06
N MET A 142 -0.59 -15.08 6.35
CA MET A 142 -0.80 -16.44 6.89
C MET A 142 -2.27 -16.87 6.84
N GLN A 143 -3.19 -15.92 7.00
CA GLN A 143 -4.63 -16.14 6.79
C GLN A 143 -4.91 -15.99 5.29
N LYS A 144 -5.07 -17.11 4.57
CA LYS A 144 -5.23 -17.19 3.09
C LYS A 144 -6.21 -16.19 2.43
N GLU A 145 -7.03 -15.45 3.17
CA GLU A 145 -8.06 -14.54 2.64
C GLU A 145 -7.60 -13.10 2.32
N TYR A 146 -6.38 -12.65 2.65
CA TYR A 146 -6.11 -11.19 2.65
C TYR A 146 -4.74 -10.77 2.13
N GLN A 147 -4.14 -11.55 1.24
CA GLN A 147 -2.69 -11.61 1.19
C GLN A 147 -1.97 -10.35 0.66
N PHE A 148 -2.56 -9.52 -0.21
CA PHE A 148 -1.75 -8.46 -0.88
C PHE A 148 -2.49 -7.21 -1.33
N THR A 149 -3.81 -7.18 -1.25
CA THR A 149 -4.60 -6.04 -1.70
C THR A 149 -5.88 -5.98 -0.91
N ARG A 150 -6.08 -4.90 -0.14
CA ARG A 150 -7.38 -4.62 0.46
C ARG A 150 -7.99 -3.37 -0.17
N ILE A 151 -9.26 -3.49 -0.51
CA ILE A 151 -10.05 -2.48 -1.21
C ILE A 151 -11.07 -1.89 -0.23
N PHE A 152 -11.10 -0.57 -0.11
CA PHE A 152 -12.01 0.16 0.77
C PHE A 152 -12.95 1.05 -0.01
N ARG A 153 -14.12 1.28 0.59
CA ARG A 153 -15.14 2.20 0.11
C ARG A 153 -15.33 3.30 1.15
N TYR A 154 -15.25 4.56 0.73
CA TYR A 154 -15.58 5.72 1.58
C TYR A 154 -16.63 6.58 0.89
N MET A 155 -17.65 6.99 1.65
CA MET A 155 -18.72 7.90 1.21
C MET A 155 -18.35 9.35 1.51
#